data_AF-A0A438EBP3-F1
#
_entry.id   AF-A0A438EBP3-F1
#
_cell.length_a   1.000
_cell.length_b   1.000
_cell.length_c   1.000
_cell.angle_alpha   90.00
_cell.angle_beta   90.00
_cell.angle_gamma   90.00
#
_symmetry.space_group_name_H-M   'P 1'
#
loop_
_entity.id
_entity.type
_entity.pdbx_description
1 polymer ?
#
loop_
_entity_poly.entity_id
_entity_poly.type
_entity_poly.pdbx_seq_one_letter_code
_entity_poly.pdbx_strand_id
1 'polypeptide(L)'
;MLEKGVNPDATTYTSLLEGLCQEKKFESAFEVFKKSVEQDVMLAQTILNTFILYICKEGNFLFASKLLCGLTYDVGHSDSHVIFLKYLADASEISTAIEHIKWVGDTLPSMLPTISTELFALLASSSKPEPILQMLLAMQEKSPVPYNDSWKELSNQLFTGHSLGTN
;
A
#
# COMPACT_ATOMS: atom_id res chain seq x y z
N MET A 1 -23.09 17.81 -10.34
CA MET A 1 -23.43 16.38 -10.61
C MET A 1 -24.16 15.81 -9.41
N LEU A 2 -23.51 15.76 -8.25
CA LEU A 2 -24.14 15.38 -6.97
C LEU A 2 -25.34 16.28 -6.59
N GLU A 3 -25.17 17.60 -6.64
CA GLU A 3 -26.26 18.55 -6.36
C GLU A 3 -27.41 18.54 -7.37
N LYS A 4 -27.20 17.88 -8.53
CA LYS A 4 -28.22 17.73 -9.58
C LYS A 4 -28.91 16.37 -9.54
N GLY A 5 -28.66 15.55 -8.51
CA GLY A 5 -29.26 14.22 -8.36
C GLY A 5 -28.73 13.17 -9.34
N VAL A 6 -27.60 13.43 -10.01
CA VAL A 6 -26.97 12.46 -10.90
C VAL A 6 -25.87 11.74 -10.12
N ASN A 7 -26.03 10.44 -9.90
CA ASN A 7 -25.03 9.60 -9.25
C ASN A 7 -23.80 9.47 -10.15
N PRO A 8 -22.63 9.97 -9.74
CA PRO A 8 -21.39 9.73 -10.46
C PRO A 8 -21.05 8.24 -10.48
N ASP A 9 -20.45 7.79 -11.56
CA ASP A 9 -19.89 6.44 -11.69
C ASP A 9 -18.39 6.42 -11.32
N ALA A 10 -17.79 5.24 -11.36
CA ALA A 10 -16.37 5.05 -11.04
C ALA A 10 -15.47 5.93 -11.92
N THR A 11 -15.75 6.00 -13.23
CA THR A 11 -15.02 6.85 -14.18
C THR A 11 -15.04 8.30 -13.73
N THR A 12 -16.21 8.83 -13.42
CA THR A 12 -16.35 10.22 -12.98
C THR A 12 -15.54 10.51 -11.72
N TYR A 13 -15.66 9.66 -10.70
CA TYR A 13 -14.88 9.84 -9.47
C TYR A 13 -13.38 9.76 -9.75
N THR A 14 -12.92 8.75 -10.51
CA THR A 14 -11.49 8.61 -10.82
C THR A 14 -10.92 9.82 -11.56
N SER A 15 -11.63 10.40 -12.53
CA SER A 15 -11.18 11.60 -13.23
C SER A 15 -11.11 12.83 -12.32
N LEU A 16 -12.06 13.00 -11.39
CA LEU A 16 -12.01 14.07 -10.40
C LEU A 16 -10.83 13.91 -9.43
N LEU A 17 -10.62 12.69 -8.94
CA LEU A 17 -9.50 12.38 -8.04
C LEU A 17 -8.15 12.58 -8.74
N GLU A 18 -8.03 12.16 -9.99
CA GLU A 18 -6.82 12.37 -10.79
C GLU A 18 -6.49 13.86 -10.92
N GLY A 19 -7.45 14.68 -11.39
CA GLY A 19 -7.23 16.12 -11.56
C GLY A 19 -6.90 16.83 -10.25
N LEU A 20 -7.60 16.49 -9.16
CA LEU A 20 -7.31 17.08 -7.85
C LEU A 20 -5.93 16.67 -7.32
N CYS A 21 -5.52 15.41 -7.52
CA CYS A 21 -4.18 14.95 -7.16
C CYS A 21 -3.10 15.66 -7.97
N GLN A 22 -3.28 15.83 -9.29
CA GLN A 22 -2.35 16.56 -10.15
C GLN A 22 -2.18 18.03 -9.72
N GLU A 23 -3.24 18.64 -9.19
CA GLU A 23 -3.19 19.97 -8.58
C GLU A 23 -2.69 19.96 -7.11
N LYS A 24 -2.30 18.80 -6.58
CA LYS A 24 -1.87 18.56 -5.19
C LYS A 24 -2.91 18.94 -4.14
N LYS A 25 -4.19 18.93 -4.52
CA LYS A 25 -5.34 19.21 -3.64
C LYS A 25 -5.86 17.94 -2.98
N PHE A 26 -4.99 17.26 -2.24
CA PHE A 26 -5.26 15.92 -1.69
C PHE A 26 -6.43 15.90 -0.71
N GLU A 27 -6.60 16.94 0.11
CA GLU A 27 -7.72 17.07 1.03
C GLU A 27 -9.04 17.19 0.28
N SER A 28 -9.09 18.00 -0.79
CA SER A 28 -10.27 18.08 -1.65
C SER A 28 -10.55 16.76 -2.37
N ALA A 29 -9.52 16.06 -2.83
CA ALA A 29 -9.65 14.73 -3.42
C ALA A 29 -10.22 13.74 -2.40
N PHE A 30 -9.78 13.79 -1.14
CA PHE A 30 -10.32 12.94 -0.09
C PHE A 30 -11.79 13.23 0.21
N GLU A 31 -12.22 14.50 0.22
CA GLU A 31 -13.64 14.84 0.34
C GLU A 31 -14.46 14.31 -0.84
N VAL A 32 -13.90 14.25 -2.05
CA VAL A 32 -14.55 13.60 -3.20
C VAL A 32 -14.63 12.09 -3.00
N PHE A 33 -13.56 11.45 -2.51
CA PHE A 33 -13.54 10.02 -2.20
C PHE A 33 -14.55 9.64 -1.11
N LYS A 34 -14.70 10.45 -0.05
CA LYS A 34 -15.73 10.20 0.98
C LYS A 34 -17.13 10.12 0.39
N LYS A 35 -17.44 10.94 -0.61
CA LYS A 35 -18.74 10.88 -1.28
C LYS A 35 -18.96 9.58 -2.05
N SER A 36 -17.91 8.94 -2.57
CA SER A 36 -18.06 7.60 -3.16
C SER A 36 -18.35 6.55 -2.08
N VAL A 37 -17.73 6.65 -0.90
CA VAL A 37 -18.03 5.79 0.27
C VAL A 37 -19.47 5.97 0.74
N GLU A 38 -19.94 7.21 0.86
CA GLU A 38 -21.33 7.53 1.25
C GLU A 38 -22.35 7.04 0.21
N GLN A 39 -21.97 7.00 -1.06
CA GLN A 39 -22.84 6.54 -2.14
C GLN A 39 -22.93 5.01 -2.19
N ASP A 40 -21.80 4.32 -2.22
CA ASP A 40 -21.72 2.85 -2.30
C ASP A 40 -20.31 2.35 -1.94
N VAL A 41 -20.22 1.39 -1.01
CA VAL A 41 -18.94 0.85 -0.54
C VAL A 41 -18.19 0.11 -1.64
N MET A 42 -18.88 -0.60 -2.54
CA MET A 42 -18.25 -1.36 -3.63
C MET A 42 -17.64 -0.43 -4.68
N LEU A 43 -18.32 0.68 -4.95
CA LEU A 43 -17.82 1.78 -5.77
C LEU A 43 -16.56 2.38 -5.15
N ALA A 44 -16.57 2.68 -3.84
CA ALA A 44 -15.42 3.23 -3.15
C ALA A 44 -14.21 2.28 -3.20
N GLN A 45 -14.41 0.97 -2.96
CA GLN A 45 -13.36 -0.05 -3.12
C GLN A 45 -12.76 -0.05 -4.54
N THR A 46 -13.61 0.04 -5.56
CA THR A 46 -13.17 0.07 -6.97
C THR A 46 -12.27 1.29 -7.26
N ILE A 47 -12.57 2.43 -6.63
CA ILE A 47 -11.86 3.70 -6.87
C ILE A 47 -10.59 3.82 -6.00
N LEU A 48 -10.58 3.23 -4.80
CA LEU A 48 -9.55 3.41 -3.78
C LEU A 48 -8.13 3.14 -4.31
N ASN A 49 -7.93 2.01 -4.98
CA ASN A 49 -6.60 1.62 -5.47
C ASN A 49 -6.07 2.65 -6.47
N THR A 50 -6.93 3.13 -7.36
CA THR A 50 -6.60 4.18 -8.33
C THR A 50 -6.25 5.49 -7.63
N PHE A 51 -6.99 5.85 -6.58
CA PHE A 51 -6.72 7.06 -5.80
C PHE A 51 -5.34 7.00 -5.09
N ILE A 52 -5.03 5.87 -4.45
CA ILE A 52 -3.72 5.62 -3.83
C ILE A 52 -2.60 5.80 -4.85
N LEU A 53 -2.76 5.23 -6.05
CA LEU A 53 -1.76 5.35 -7.12
C LEU A 53 -1.57 6.81 -7.56
N TYR A 54 -2.64 7.60 -7.70
CA TYR A 54 -2.50 9.02 -8.04
C TYR A 54 -1.77 9.82 -6.95
N ILE A 55 -2.08 9.59 -5.68
CA ILE A 55 -1.39 10.25 -4.56
C ILE A 55 0.11 9.88 -4.58
N CYS A 56 0.43 8.61 -4.78
CA CYS A 56 1.80 8.12 -4.79
C CYS A 56 2.60 8.61 -6.01
N LYS A 57 1.95 8.77 -7.17
CA LYS A 57 2.56 9.39 -8.37
C LYS A 57 3.00 10.82 -8.13
N GLU A 58 2.24 11.56 -7.33
CA GLU A 58 2.59 12.92 -6.92
C GLU A 58 3.58 12.98 -5.74
N GLY A 59 4.06 11.80 -5.27
CA GLY A 59 5.08 11.67 -4.22
C GLY A 59 4.57 11.88 -2.80
N ASN A 60 3.26 11.98 -2.57
CA ASN A 60 2.71 12.24 -1.23
C ASN A 60 2.37 10.94 -0.47
N PHE A 61 3.40 10.16 -0.18
CA PHE A 61 3.27 8.86 0.49
C PHE A 61 2.65 8.94 1.88
N LEU A 62 2.93 10.02 2.61
CA LEU A 62 2.37 10.23 3.94
C LEU A 62 0.85 10.39 3.87
N PHE A 63 0.33 11.12 2.88
CA PHE A 63 -1.11 11.26 2.69
C PHE A 63 -1.75 9.92 2.28
N ALA A 64 -1.13 9.17 1.37
CA ALA A 64 -1.62 7.85 0.98
C ALA A 64 -1.68 6.87 2.17
N SER A 65 -0.66 6.88 3.03
CA SER A 65 -0.64 6.10 4.28
C SER A 65 -1.79 6.53 5.20
N LYS A 66 -1.94 7.85 5.46
CA LYS A 66 -3.01 8.38 6.31
C LYS A 66 -4.41 8.06 5.78
N LEU A 67 -4.60 8.12 4.46
CA LEU A 67 -5.85 7.73 3.80
C LEU A 67 -6.19 6.30 4.20
N LEU A 68 -5.30 5.33 3.90
CA LEU A 68 -5.49 3.92 4.24
C LEU A 68 -5.72 3.70 5.74
N CYS A 69 -4.92 4.35 6.60
CA CYS A 69 -5.07 4.24 8.05
C CYS A 69 -6.40 4.81 8.57
N GLY A 70 -7.02 5.73 7.83
CA GLY A 70 -8.29 6.36 8.17
C GLY A 70 -9.52 5.62 7.61
N LEU A 71 -9.34 4.58 6.79
CA LEU A 71 -10.45 3.82 6.23
C LEU A 71 -11.00 2.81 7.23
N THR A 72 -12.30 2.57 7.13
CA THR A 72 -12.97 1.47 7.80
C THR A 72 -12.67 0.14 7.10
N TYR A 73 -12.78 -0.97 7.84
CA TYR A 73 -12.43 -2.32 7.39
C TYR A 73 -13.19 -2.78 6.13
N ASP A 74 -14.38 -2.22 5.90
CA ASP A 74 -15.21 -2.49 4.73
C ASP A 74 -14.72 -1.80 3.45
N VAL A 75 -13.83 -0.80 3.54
CA VAL A 75 -13.29 -0.07 2.38
C VAL A 75 -11.80 -0.39 2.16
N GLY A 76 -10.99 -0.37 3.21
CA GLY A 76 -9.55 -0.67 3.14
C GLY A 76 -9.25 -2.15 3.30
N HIS A 77 -8.94 -2.85 2.20
CA HIS A 77 -8.58 -4.28 2.19
C HIS A 77 -7.07 -4.50 2.13
N SER A 78 -6.64 -5.74 2.39
CA SER A 78 -5.23 -6.16 2.28
C SER A 78 -4.58 -5.74 0.96
N ASP A 79 -5.31 -5.84 -0.15
CA ASP A 79 -4.81 -5.56 -1.49
C ASP A 79 -4.42 -4.09 -1.65
N SER A 80 -5.19 -3.17 -1.06
CA SER A 80 -4.89 -1.73 -1.09
C SER A 80 -3.61 -1.40 -0.33
N HIS A 81 -3.39 -2.06 0.82
CA HIS A 81 -2.13 -1.97 1.57
C HIS A 81 -0.95 -2.55 0.78
N VAL A 82 -1.12 -3.71 0.14
CA VAL A 82 -0.09 -4.34 -0.71
C VAL A 82 0.28 -3.45 -1.89
N ILE A 83 -0.71 -2.86 -2.58
CA ILE A 83 -0.48 -1.92 -3.69
C ILE A 83 0.34 -0.72 -3.22
N PHE A 84 -0.01 -0.13 -2.08
CA PHE A 84 0.73 0.98 -1.51
C PHE A 84 2.17 0.60 -1.16
N LEU A 85 2.37 -0.52 -0.47
CA LEU A 85 3.71 -1.00 -0.08
C LEU A 85 4.58 -1.36 -1.28
N LYS A 86 3.99 -1.96 -2.32
CA LYS A 86 4.68 -2.20 -3.59
C LYS A 86 5.18 -0.89 -4.20
N TYR A 87 4.34 0.14 -4.22
CA TYR A 87 4.72 1.44 -4.77
C TYR A 87 5.85 2.08 -3.97
N LEU A 88 5.79 2.03 -2.63
CA LEU A 88 6.87 2.50 -1.77
C LEU A 88 8.17 1.74 -2.02
N ALA A 89 8.10 0.44 -2.26
CA ALA A 89 9.26 -0.37 -2.61
C ALA A 89 9.90 0.10 -3.93
N ASP A 90 9.09 0.34 -4.97
CA ASP A 90 9.56 0.84 -6.27
C ASP A 90 10.20 2.22 -6.16
N ALA A 91 9.66 3.08 -5.28
CA ALA A 91 10.14 4.42 -4.96
C ALA A 91 11.28 4.46 -3.91
N SER A 92 11.68 3.31 -3.34
CA SER A 92 12.66 3.21 -2.25
C SER A 92 12.29 4.00 -0.97
N GLU A 93 11.00 4.20 -0.71
CA GLU A 93 10.47 4.93 0.44
C GLU A 93 10.25 4.00 1.66
N ILE A 94 11.36 3.41 2.12
CA ILE A 94 11.34 2.34 3.14
C ILE A 94 10.85 2.84 4.50
N SER A 95 11.23 4.06 4.89
CA SER A 95 10.83 4.63 6.17
C SER A 95 9.30 4.70 6.30
N THR A 96 8.63 5.24 5.27
CA THR A 96 7.17 5.34 5.23
C THR A 96 6.52 3.95 5.18
N ALA A 97 7.11 3.02 4.44
CA ALA A 97 6.61 1.64 4.36
C ALA A 97 6.65 0.92 5.72
N ILE A 98 7.77 1.02 6.44
CA ILE A 98 7.93 0.42 7.77
C ILE A 98 6.95 1.04 8.77
N GLU A 99 6.80 2.36 8.76
CA GLU A 99 5.83 3.05 9.62
C GLU A 99 4.39 2.58 9.33
N HIS A 100 4.04 2.45 8.05
CA HIS A 100 2.73 1.97 7.65
C HIS A 100 2.50 0.50 8.07
N ILE A 101 3.47 -0.38 7.82
CA ILE A 101 3.44 -1.79 8.26
C ILE A 101 3.26 -1.88 9.77
N LYS A 102 3.98 -1.04 10.53
CA LYS A 102 3.86 -0.99 11.99
C LYS A 102 2.43 -0.63 12.40
N TRP A 103 1.83 0.38 11.76
CA TRP A 103 0.43 0.75 12.02
C TRP A 103 -0.54 -0.41 11.70
N VAL A 104 -0.35 -1.10 10.57
CA VAL A 104 -1.17 -2.26 10.19
C VAL A 104 -1.03 -3.38 11.21
N GLY A 105 0.18 -3.70 11.67
CA GLY A 105 0.39 -4.72 12.69
C GLY A 105 -0.24 -4.37 14.04
N ASP A 106 -0.21 -3.08 14.42
CA ASP A 106 -0.74 -2.61 15.71
C ASP A 106 -2.27 -2.46 15.67
N THR A 107 -2.87 -2.13 14.51
CA THR A 107 -4.32 -1.82 14.38
C THR A 107 -5.13 -2.92 13.69
N LEU A 108 -4.54 -3.60 12.71
CA LEU A 108 -5.17 -4.60 11.83
C LEU A 108 -4.34 -5.90 11.77
N PRO A 109 -4.03 -6.54 12.92
CA PRO A 109 -3.12 -7.69 12.97
C PRO A 109 -3.59 -8.88 12.12
N SER A 110 -4.90 -9.00 11.85
CA SER A 110 -5.47 -10.04 10.98
C SER A 110 -5.06 -9.91 9.51
N MET A 111 -4.72 -8.70 9.03
CA MET A 111 -4.30 -8.47 7.65
C MET A 111 -2.81 -8.74 7.41
N LEU A 112 -2.01 -8.76 8.49
CA LEU A 112 -0.56 -8.85 8.41
C LEU A 112 -0.06 -10.13 7.71
N PRO A 113 -0.63 -11.34 7.95
CA PRO A 113 -0.20 -12.56 7.25
C PRO A 113 -0.48 -12.53 5.74
N THR A 114 -1.62 -11.97 5.33
CA THR A 114 -1.99 -11.82 3.91
C THR A 114 -1.03 -10.87 3.22
N ILE A 115 -0.78 -9.70 3.82
CA ILE A 115 0.16 -8.70 3.29
C ILE A 115 1.58 -9.30 3.19
N SER A 116 2.01 -10.06 4.20
CA SER A 116 3.33 -10.71 4.18
C SER A 116 3.46 -11.72 3.03
N THR A 117 2.41 -12.50 2.78
CA THR A 117 2.39 -13.51 1.71
C THR A 117 2.46 -12.85 0.34
N GLU A 118 1.68 -11.78 0.13
CA GLU A 118 1.69 -11.00 -1.11
C GLU A 118 3.03 -10.30 -1.35
N LEU A 119 3.62 -9.67 -0.32
CA LEU A 119 4.94 -9.06 -0.42
C LEU A 119 6.04 -10.08 -0.76
N PHE A 120 5.93 -11.29 -0.23
CA PHE A 120 6.85 -12.37 -0.57
C PHE A 120 6.70 -12.82 -2.04
N ALA A 121 5.48 -12.89 -2.55
CA ALA A 121 5.25 -13.15 -3.97
C ALA A 121 5.84 -12.03 -4.85
N LEU A 122 5.71 -10.77 -4.43
CA LEU A 122 6.30 -9.62 -5.12
C LEU A 122 7.83 -9.67 -5.12
N LEU A 123 8.45 -10.08 -4.02
CA LEU A 123 9.91 -10.23 -3.91
C LEU A 123 10.49 -11.10 -5.04
N ALA A 124 9.84 -12.23 -5.33
CA ALA A 124 10.30 -13.18 -6.35
C ALA A 124 10.25 -12.62 -7.78
N SER A 125 9.47 -11.56 -8.01
CA SER A 125 9.25 -10.95 -9.33
C SER A 125 9.81 -9.53 -9.45
N SER A 126 10.33 -8.96 -8.35
CA SER A 126 10.77 -7.57 -8.30
C SER A 126 12.15 -7.38 -8.92
N SER A 127 12.33 -6.31 -9.70
CA SER A 127 13.64 -5.86 -10.17
C SER A 127 14.47 -5.18 -9.08
N LYS A 128 13.83 -4.79 -7.96
CA LYS A 128 14.44 -4.18 -6.77
C LYS A 128 13.97 -4.93 -5.52
N PRO A 129 14.57 -6.09 -5.21
CA PRO A 129 14.13 -6.92 -4.08
C PRO A 129 14.44 -6.30 -2.71
N GLU A 130 15.51 -5.50 -2.61
CA GLU A 130 16.02 -4.98 -1.34
C GLU A 130 14.99 -4.20 -0.50
N PRO A 131 14.24 -3.22 -1.06
CA PRO A 131 13.12 -2.58 -0.36
C PRO A 131 12.11 -3.55 0.25
N ILE A 132 11.72 -4.57 -0.51
CA ILE A 132 10.69 -5.54 -0.13
C ILE A 132 11.23 -6.45 0.98
N LEU A 133 12.51 -6.82 0.94
CA LEU A 133 13.17 -7.56 2.01
C LEU A 133 13.17 -6.79 3.33
N GLN A 134 13.54 -5.51 3.30
CA GLN A 134 13.54 -4.67 4.51
C GLN A 134 12.14 -4.56 5.13
N MET A 135 11.10 -4.44 4.29
CA MET A 135 9.71 -4.45 4.75
C MET A 135 9.34 -5.77 5.42
N LEU A 136 9.67 -6.91 4.80
CA LEU A 136 9.37 -8.24 5.32
C LEU A 136 10.13 -8.52 6.63
N LEU A 137 11.38 -8.07 6.77
CA LEU A 137 12.13 -8.13 8.01
C LEU A 137 11.49 -7.31 9.13
N ALA A 138 11.02 -6.09 8.82
CA ALA A 138 10.31 -5.26 9.79
C ALA A 138 9.00 -5.90 10.28
N MET A 139 8.33 -6.69 9.45
CA MET A 139 7.15 -7.47 9.84
C MET A 139 7.50 -8.62 10.79
N GLN A 140 8.68 -9.23 10.63
CA GLN A 140 9.15 -10.37 11.43
C GLN A 140 9.56 -9.97 12.85
N GLU A 141 10.16 -8.80 13.05
CA GLU A 141 10.59 -8.32 14.38
C GLU A 141 9.41 -8.23 15.37
N LYS A 142 8.17 -8.11 14.87
CA LYS A 142 6.95 -7.97 15.67
C LYS A 142 6.07 -9.22 15.81
N SER A 143 6.32 -10.29 15.05
CA SER A 143 5.48 -11.51 15.08
C SER A 143 6.29 -12.73 15.54
N PRO A 144 5.85 -13.48 16.57
CA PRO A 144 6.56 -14.68 17.04
C PRO A 144 6.39 -15.89 16.10
N VAL A 145 5.80 -15.72 14.91
CA VAL A 145 5.57 -16.83 13.99
C VAL A 145 6.78 -17.00 13.06
N PRO A 146 7.52 -18.11 13.15
CA PRO A 146 8.60 -18.39 12.22
C PRO A 146 7.98 -18.70 10.87
N TYR A 147 8.13 -17.80 9.90
CA TYR A 147 7.97 -18.19 8.51
C TYR A 147 9.01 -19.28 8.22
N ASN A 148 8.56 -20.31 7.49
CA ASN A 148 9.20 -21.61 7.28
C ASN A 148 10.69 -21.55 6.83
N ASP A 149 11.34 -22.71 6.77
CA ASP A 149 12.75 -22.87 6.35
C ASP A 149 13.10 -22.19 5.01
N SER A 150 12.10 -21.97 4.13
CA SER A 150 12.26 -21.24 2.87
C SER A 150 12.67 -19.79 3.06
N TRP A 151 12.21 -19.13 4.12
CA TRP A 151 12.57 -17.75 4.44
C TRP A 151 13.99 -17.61 4.96
N LYS A 152 14.41 -18.51 5.85
CA LYS A 152 15.80 -18.55 6.34
C LYS A 152 16.78 -18.83 5.21
N GLU A 153 16.43 -19.73 4.30
CA GLU A 153 17.24 -20.03 3.12
C GLU A 153 17.34 -18.81 2.18
N LEU A 154 16.21 -18.15 1.89
CA LEU A 154 16.22 -16.94 1.04
C LEU A 154 16.94 -15.76 1.68
N SER A 155 16.76 -15.51 2.99
CA SER A 155 17.52 -14.45 3.68
C SER A 155 19.02 -14.75 3.63
N ASN A 156 19.41 -16.00 3.85
CA ASN A 156 20.82 -16.38 3.76
C ASN A 156 21.37 -16.18 2.35
N GLN A 157 20.67 -16.60 1.30
CA GLN A 157 21.10 -16.40 -0.09
C GLN A 157 21.22 -14.92 -0.49
N LEU A 158 20.31 -14.07 -0.03
CA LEU A 158 20.31 -12.64 -0.35
C LEU A 158 21.37 -11.85 0.43
N PHE A 159 21.59 -12.16 1.71
CA PHE A 159 22.59 -11.48 2.55
C PHE A 159 24.01 -12.03 2.39
N THR A 160 24.20 -13.28 1.95
CA THR A 160 25.55 -13.84 1.68
C THR A 160 26.00 -13.66 0.23
N GLY A 161 25.11 -13.30 -0.69
CA GLY A 161 25.42 -13.06 -2.11
C GLY A 161 26.19 -11.76 -2.44
N HIS A 162 26.58 -10.97 -1.44
CA HIS A 162 27.41 -9.75 -1.61
C HIS A 162 28.80 -9.83 -0.96
N SER A 163 29.26 -11.01 -0.56
CA SER A 163 30.65 -11.20 -0.16
C SER A 163 31.23 -12.47 -0.78
N LEU A 164 31.66 -12.42 -2.04
CA LEU A 164 32.59 -13.35 -2.71
C LEU A 164 32.71 -12.85 -4.17
N GLY A 165 33.80 -12.30 -4.70
CA GLY A 165 35.12 -11.97 -4.19
C GLY A 165 35.88 -11.30 -5.34
N THR A 166 36.55 -10.17 -5.07
CA THR A 166 37.69 -9.74 -5.89
C THR A 166 38.94 -10.11 -5.11
N ASN A 167 39.52 -11.26 -5.45
CA ASN A 167 40.92 -11.58 -5.22
C ASN A 167 41.39 -12.47 -6.37
#